data_AF-A0A7X7VYG4-F1
#
_entry.id   AF-A0A7X7VYG4-F1
#
_cell.length_a   1.000
_cell.length_b   1.000
_cell.length_c   1.000
_cell.angle_alpha   90.00
_cell.angle_beta   90.00
_cell.angle_gamma   90.00
#
_symmetry.space_group_name_H-M   'P 1'
#
loop_
_entity.id
_entity.type
_entity.pdbx_description
1 polymer ?
#
loop_
_entity_poly.entity_id
_entity_poly.type
_entity_poly.pdbx_seq_one_letter_code
_entity_poly.pdbx_strand_id
1 'polypeptide(L)'
;AYEKLSPVLAMYRAKDFREALEKAERLIADGGFGHTASVYLDTIRAKDKLNEFAERMKTCRILVNTPSSHGGIGDLYNFRLAPSLTLGCGSWGGNSVSENVGVKHLLNIKTVAERRENMLWFRTPEKVYMKRGCLPVALAELKDVLGRKKAFIVTDRFLYSNGFTKHITDRLDEMGITHTTFWDVSPDPTLACAKEGAEAMKSFVPDVIIAIGGGSAMDAAKIMWVLYEHPEADFIDMAMRFMDIRKRVYTFPKMGEKAYFIAIPTTSGTGSEVTPFAVITDEATGVKYPLADYELLPDMAIVDADLMMDQPKSLTSASGIDALTHAIEAYVSMMATDYTDGLALKAIKMIFEYLPRAYEHGAADPKAREKMADASTIAGMAFANAFLGICHSMAHKLGAFHHLPHGVANALLITEVIRYNAAEAPAKMGTFPQYDHPRAMERYAEIADALGLTGTTNEEKLENLVRAVDELKEKVGIKKTIRDYGITEEDFLASLDDMAEQAFDDQCTGTNPRYPLISEIKQMYLNAYYGIGQAKTEETGAEDEDAKTVPA
;
A
#
# COMPACT_ATOMS: atom_id res chain seq x y z
N ALA A 1 23.44 51.58 14.68
CA ALA A 1 24.34 52.21 13.68
C ALA A 1 23.53 52.51 12.42
N TYR A 2 23.88 53.54 11.65
CA TYR A 2 23.20 53.86 10.38
C TYR A 2 24.19 53.72 9.21
N GLU A 3 23.70 53.28 8.05
CA GLU A 3 24.47 53.28 6.82
C GLU A 3 24.85 54.71 6.44
N LYS A 4 26.13 54.97 6.20
CA LYS A 4 26.67 56.27 5.79
C LYS A 4 27.25 56.13 4.39
N LEU A 5 26.58 56.72 3.40
CA LEU A 5 27.03 56.72 2.00
C LEU A 5 28.07 57.83 1.74
N SER A 6 29.04 57.98 2.64
CA SER A 6 30.12 58.96 2.54
C SER A 6 31.46 58.30 2.89
N PRO A 7 32.61 58.90 2.57
CA PRO A 7 33.94 58.33 2.86
C PRO A 7 34.29 58.19 4.36
N VAL A 8 33.33 58.41 5.27
CA VAL A 8 33.54 58.37 6.71
C VAL A 8 33.43 56.94 7.23
N LEU A 9 34.51 56.42 7.81
CA LEU A 9 34.55 55.08 8.42
C LEU A 9 34.44 55.16 9.94
N ALA A 10 33.68 54.25 10.53
CA ALA A 10 33.64 54.04 11.97
C ALA A 10 34.63 52.93 12.35
N MET A 11 35.55 53.21 13.29
CA MET A 11 36.52 52.25 13.79
C MET A 11 36.15 51.84 15.22
N TYR A 12 35.79 50.58 15.42
CA TYR A 12 35.47 50.01 16.73
C TYR A 12 36.66 49.23 17.26
N ARG A 13 36.99 49.43 18.54
CA ARG A 13 38.03 48.64 19.23
C ARG A 13 37.41 47.38 19.84
N ALA A 14 38.07 46.25 19.67
CA ALA A 14 37.75 44.98 20.33
C ALA A 14 39.02 44.39 20.96
N LYS A 15 38.88 43.62 22.05
CA LYS A 15 40.00 42.97 22.76
C LYS A 15 40.50 41.75 22.01
N ASP A 16 39.58 41.01 21.40
CA ASP A 16 39.84 39.80 20.64
C ASP A 16 38.89 39.67 19.43
N PHE A 17 39.05 38.58 18.68
CA PHE A 17 38.25 38.33 17.49
C PHE A 17 36.77 38.07 17.81
N ARG A 18 36.47 37.42 18.94
CA ARG A 18 35.10 37.06 19.31
C ARG A 18 34.28 38.30 19.68
N GLU A 19 34.88 39.22 20.44
CA GLU A 19 34.27 40.52 20.75
C GLU A 19 34.08 41.35 19.46
N ALA A 20 35.00 41.24 18.49
CA ALA A 20 34.84 41.91 17.19
C ALA A 20 33.64 41.35 16.40
N LEU A 21 33.42 40.03 16.43
CA LEU A 21 32.24 39.40 15.82
C LEU A 21 30.94 39.83 16.49
N GLU A 22 30.89 39.89 17.83
CA GLU A 22 29.70 40.35 18.58
C GLU A 22 29.31 41.78 18.18
N LYS A 23 30.31 42.65 18.03
CA LYS A 23 30.07 44.02 17.56
C LYS A 23 29.62 44.06 16.10
N ALA A 24 30.26 43.30 15.21
CA ALA A 24 29.89 43.23 13.80
C ALA A 24 28.46 42.71 13.60
N GLU A 25 28.08 41.66 14.34
CA GLU A 25 26.75 41.09 14.34
C GLU A 25 25.70 42.12 14.76
N ARG A 26 25.98 42.87 15.83
CA ARG A 26 25.09 43.94 16.29
C ARG A 26 24.94 45.06 15.25
N LEU A 27 26.04 45.45 14.60
CA LEU A 27 26.02 46.49 13.57
C LEU A 27 25.21 46.05 12.34
N ILE A 28 25.36 44.79 11.92
CA ILE A 28 24.55 44.20 10.85
C ILE A 28 23.08 44.17 11.27
N ALA A 29 22.79 43.80 12.51
CA ALA A 29 21.42 43.77 13.00
C ALA A 29 20.73 45.14 13.04
N ASP A 30 21.50 46.20 13.29
CA ASP A 30 20.96 47.56 13.36
C ASP A 30 20.58 48.14 11.97
N GLY A 31 21.07 47.59 10.86
CA GLY A 31 20.74 48.13 9.53
C GLY A 31 21.46 47.54 8.31
N GLY A 32 22.25 46.47 8.48
CA GLY A 32 22.98 45.80 7.39
C GLY A 32 22.52 44.37 7.11
N PHE A 33 21.39 43.95 7.70
CA PHE A 33 20.91 42.58 7.58
C PHE A 33 20.77 42.16 6.13
N GLY A 34 21.32 40.98 5.83
CA GLY A 34 21.22 40.39 4.50
C GLY A 34 22.17 40.94 3.44
N HIS A 35 22.75 42.14 3.62
CA HIS A 35 23.55 42.77 2.58
C HIS A 35 24.93 42.11 2.40
N THR A 36 25.98 42.62 3.05
CA THR A 36 27.35 42.12 2.84
C THR A 36 28.18 42.33 4.10
N ALA A 37 28.93 41.32 4.50
CA ALA A 37 29.96 41.45 5.52
C ALA A 37 31.34 41.12 4.94
N SER A 38 32.41 41.69 5.49
CA SER A 38 33.77 41.47 5.02
C SER A 38 34.72 41.20 6.17
N VAL A 39 35.67 40.29 5.95
CA VAL A 39 36.69 39.89 6.92
C VAL A 39 38.06 39.86 6.27
N TYR A 40 39.08 40.31 7.00
CA TYR A 40 40.48 40.23 6.58
C TYR A 40 41.25 39.35 7.55
N LEU A 41 41.75 38.22 7.07
CA LEU A 41 42.45 37.21 7.86
C LEU A 41 43.29 36.28 6.97
N ASP A 42 44.19 35.50 7.57
CA ASP A 42 44.90 34.43 6.88
C ASP A 42 43.97 33.23 6.69
N THR A 43 43.54 32.96 5.45
CA THR A 43 42.55 31.91 5.14
C THR A 43 43.06 30.50 5.35
N ILE A 44 44.38 30.29 5.41
CA ILE A 44 44.99 28.98 5.63
C ILE A 44 45.13 28.72 7.14
N ARG A 45 45.63 29.70 7.89
CA ARG A 45 45.91 29.55 9.33
C ARG A 45 44.74 29.87 10.24
N ALA A 46 43.79 30.68 9.79
CA ALA A 46 42.65 31.15 10.60
C ALA A 46 41.30 30.65 10.08
N LYS A 47 41.25 29.40 9.59
CA LYS A 47 40.02 28.80 9.05
C LYS A 47 38.87 28.76 10.06
N ASP A 48 39.16 28.45 11.33
CA ASP A 48 38.14 28.40 12.38
C ASP A 48 37.48 29.77 12.60
N LYS A 49 38.28 30.85 12.54
CA LYS A 49 37.80 32.23 12.63
C LYS A 49 36.95 32.63 11.42
N LEU A 50 37.30 32.16 10.23
CA LEU A 50 36.50 32.39 9.03
C LEU A 50 35.16 31.67 9.10
N ASN A 51 35.14 30.42 9.57
CA ASN A 51 33.90 29.65 9.77
C ASN A 51 33.00 30.35 10.80
N GLU A 52 33.56 30.76 11.95
CA GLU A 52 32.81 31.49 12.98
C GLU A 52 32.24 32.82 12.45
N PHE A 53 33.00 33.55 11.61
CA PHE A 53 32.49 34.75 10.95
C PHE A 53 31.33 34.44 9.99
N ALA A 54 31.49 33.42 9.15
CA ALA A 54 30.48 33.06 8.14
C ALA A 54 29.16 32.57 8.76
N GLU A 55 29.23 31.81 9.86
CA GLU A 55 28.03 31.33 10.57
C GLU A 55 27.27 32.45 11.29
N ARG A 56 27.99 33.45 11.83
CA ARG A 56 27.40 34.49 12.67
C ARG A 56 26.86 35.69 11.88
N MET A 57 27.53 36.07 10.78
CA MET A 57 27.12 37.25 10.02
C MET A 57 25.90 36.95 9.14
N LYS A 58 24.72 37.42 9.56
CA LYS A 58 23.45 37.31 8.81
C LYS A 58 23.45 38.22 7.57
N THR A 59 24.26 37.88 6.57
CA THR A 59 24.43 38.59 5.30
C THR A 59 24.55 37.59 4.16
N CYS A 60 24.01 37.91 2.98
CA CYS A 60 24.04 37.01 1.83
C CYS A 60 25.42 36.91 1.17
N ARG A 61 26.35 37.82 1.48
CA ARG A 61 27.72 37.83 0.94
C ARG A 61 28.73 37.99 2.07
N ILE A 62 29.66 37.03 2.14
CA ILE A 62 30.84 37.08 2.99
C ILE A 62 32.06 37.28 2.08
N LEU A 63 32.74 38.41 2.25
CA LEU A 63 33.89 38.78 1.44
C LEU A 63 35.17 38.63 2.25
N VAL A 64 36.12 37.83 1.77
CA VAL A 64 37.34 37.50 2.50
C VAL A 64 38.54 38.11 1.81
N ASN A 65 39.28 38.97 2.50
CA ASN A 65 40.46 39.67 1.99
C ASN A 65 40.21 40.51 0.72
N THR A 66 38.99 41.05 0.56
CA THR A 66 38.64 41.91 -0.58
C THR A 66 37.90 43.17 -0.11
N PRO A 67 38.11 44.33 -0.74
CA PRO A 67 37.37 45.54 -0.41
C PRO A 67 35.87 45.34 -0.67
N SER A 68 35.01 45.65 0.31
CA SER A 68 33.58 45.33 0.24
C SER A 68 32.85 45.94 -0.95
N SER A 69 33.21 47.18 -1.31
CA SER A 69 32.64 47.94 -2.42
C SER A 69 32.86 47.29 -3.79
N HIS A 70 33.99 46.61 -3.98
CA HIS A 70 34.34 45.97 -5.26
C HIS A 70 34.24 44.44 -5.21
N GLY A 71 34.39 43.83 -4.04
CA GLY A 71 34.21 42.39 -3.86
C GLY A 71 32.73 41.98 -3.90
N GLY A 72 31.84 42.82 -3.39
CA GLY A 72 30.40 42.53 -3.31
C GLY A 72 29.69 42.55 -4.65
N ILE A 73 30.16 43.38 -5.58
CA ILE A 73 29.63 43.44 -6.94
C ILE A 73 30.01 42.21 -7.78
N GLY A 74 31.03 41.43 -7.38
CA GLY A 74 31.48 40.22 -8.07
C GLY A 74 32.47 40.48 -9.21
N ASP A 75 32.99 39.39 -9.77
CA ASP A 75 33.91 39.27 -10.92
C ASP A 75 35.32 39.88 -10.76
N LEU A 76 35.48 41.02 -10.08
CA LEU A 76 36.77 41.72 -10.02
C LEU A 76 37.79 41.07 -9.05
N TYR A 77 37.32 40.68 -7.87
CA TYR A 77 38.16 40.07 -6.82
C TYR A 77 37.79 38.61 -6.52
N ASN A 78 36.68 38.14 -7.07
CA ASN A 78 36.22 36.76 -6.92
C ASN A 78 35.33 36.38 -8.12
N PHE A 79 35.42 35.12 -8.53
CA PHE A 79 34.67 34.60 -9.69
C PHE A 79 33.43 33.79 -9.27
N ARG A 80 33.09 33.82 -7.97
CA ARG A 80 31.96 33.06 -7.41
C ARG A 80 30.67 33.88 -7.38
N LEU A 81 30.77 35.21 -7.25
CA LEU A 81 29.63 36.11 -7.28
C LEU A 81 29.39 36.63 -8.69
N ALA A 82 28.12 36.57 -9.15
CA ALA A 82 27.73 37.14 -10.43
C ALA A 82 27.91 38.67 -10.41
N PRO A 83 28.46 39.27 -11.49
CA PRO A 83 28.64 40.71 -11.58
C PRO A 83 27.28 41.43 -11.53
N SER A 84 27.06 42.29 -10.54
CA SER A 84 25.86 43.13 -10.44
C SER A 84 26.04 44.32 -9.49
N LEU A 85 25.33 45.41 -9.77
CA LEU A 85 25.18 46.55 -8.85
C LEU A 85 23.91 46.45 -8.00
N THR A 86 23.02 45.51 -8.34
CA THR A 86 21.80 45.26 -7.59
C THR A 86 22.01 44.01 -6.75
N LEU A 87 22.20 44.21 -5.45
CA LEU A 87 22.58 43.16 -4.52
C LEU A 87 21.35 42.75 -3.71
N GLY A 88 20.84 41.53 -3.93
CA GLY A 88 19.72 41.00 -3.17
C GLY A 88 20.16 40.73 -1.72
N CYS A 89 19.38 41.18 -0.75
CA CYS A 89 19.69 41.06 0.68
C CYS A 89 18.97 39.87 1.34
N GLY A 90 18.25 39.06 0.56
CA GLY A 90 17.45 37.98 1.11
C GLY A 90 16.40 38.47 2.11
N SER A 91 15.70 37.51 2.72
CA SER A 91 14.56 37.81 3.60
C SER A 91 14.96 38.62 4.82
N TRP A 92 16.22 38.52 5.26
CA TRP A 92 16.78 39.36 6.33
C TRP A 92 16.77 40.86 5.99
N GLY A 93 16.99 41.21 4.73
CA GLY A 93 16.93 42.59 4.23
C GLY A 93 15.61 42.95 3.55
N GLY A 94 14.55 42.15 3.71
CA GLY A 94 13.21 42.45 3.21
C GLY A 94 12.96 42.17 1.72
N ASN A 95 13.80 41.37 1.05
CA ASN A 95 13.56 40.93 -0.33
C ASN A 95 13.74 39.40 -0.49
N SER A 96 13.18 38.78 -1.53
CA SER A 96 13.26 37.31 -1.71
C SER A 96 14.52 36.83 -2.43
N VAL A 97 15.41 37.75 -2.86
CA VAL A 97 16.60 37.43 -3.65
C VAL A 97 17.83 37.46 -2.74
N SER A 98 18.47 36.30 -2.52
CA SER A 98 19.64 36.19 -1.63
C SER A 98 20.98 36.21 -2.39
N GLU A 99 21.00 36.77 -3.59
CA GLU A 99 22.15 36.75 -4.50
C GLU A 99 22.31 38.08 -5.25
N ASN A 100 23.37 38.18 -6.04
CA ASN A 100 23.55 39.30 -6.95
C ASN A 100 22.52 39.20 -8.08
N VAL A 101 21.68 40.22 -8.23
CA VAL A 101 20.58 40.19 -9.18
C VAL A 101 21.15 40.22 -10.60
N GLY A 102 21.01 39.10 -11.31
CA GLY A 102 21.33 38.97 -12.73
C GLY A 102 20.10 38.68 -13.59
N VAL A 103 20.35 38.41 -14.88
CA VAL A 103 19.33 38.20 -15.92
C VAL A 103 18.29 37.15 -15.53
N LYS A 104 18.69 36.06 -14.84
CA LYS A 104 17.76 34.98 -14.46
C LYS A 104 16.55 35.42 -13.63
N HIS A 105 16.68 36.51 -12.86
CA HIS A 105 15.58 37.06 -12.05
C HIS A 105 14.59 37.90 -12.86
N LEU A 106 14.96 38.26 -14.08
CA LEU A 106 14.13 39.03 -15.02
C LEU A 106 13.48 38.12 -16.07
N LEU A 107 13.81 36.83 -16.07
CA LEU A 107 13.24 35.85 -16.98
C LEU A 107 11.97 35.24 -16.40
N ASN A 108 10.90 35.28 -17.19
CA ASN A 108 9.72 34.46 -16.95
C ASN A 108 9.96 33.08 -17.56
N ILE A 109 10.36 32.11 -16.74
CA ILE A 109 10.51 30.72 -17.18
C ILE A 109 9.11 30.08 -17.20
N LYS A 110 8.65 29.68 -18.38
CA LYS A 110 7.42 28.89 -18.55
C LYS A 110 7.79 27.42 -18.71
N THR A 111 7.19 26.56 -17.90
CA THR A 111 7.29 25.10 -18.05
C THR A 111 6.06 24.57 -18.79
N VAL A 112 6.29 23.81 -19.86
CA VAL A 112 5.25 23.04 -20.55
C VAL A 112 5.30 21.61 -20.01
N ALA A 113 4.24 21.18 -19.33
CA ALA A 113 4.14 19.83 -18.75
C ALA A 113 3.12 19.01 -19.55
N GLU A 114 3.62 18.05 -20.33
CA GLU A 114 2.79 17.10 -21.07
C GLU A 114 2.31 15.97 -20.16
N ARG A 115 1.14 15.38 -20.47
CA ARG A 115 0.69 14.16 -19.81
C ARG A 115 1.72 13.05 -20.07
N ARG A 116 2.15 12.39 -19.01
CA ARG A 116 2.97 11.19 -19.04
C ARG A 116 2.28 10.12 -18.19
N GLU A 117 2.27 8.90 -18.68
CA GLU A 117 1.79 7.76 -17.89
C GLU A 117 2.77 7.47 -16.76
N ASN A 118 2.24 7.13 -15.59
CA ASN A 118 3.07 6.79 -14.46
C ASN A 118 3.67 5.39 -14.69
N MET A 119 4.95 5.22 -14.42
CA MET A 119 5.61 3.92 -14.57
C MET A 119 4.96 2.90 -13.63
N LEU A 120 4.48 1.80 -14.21
CA LEU A 120 4.01 0.61 -13.51
C LEU A 120 5.08 -0.49 -13.52
N TRP A 121 4.79 -1.61 -12.88
CA TRP A 121 5.71 -2.73 -12.73
C TRP A 121 4.93 -4.04 -12.69
N PHE A 122 5.66 -5.13 -12.85
CA PHE A 122 5.18 -6.48 -12.58
C PHE A 122 6.22 -7.18 -11.71
N ARG A 123 5.85 -7.45 -10.45
CA ARG A 123 6.71 -8.06 -9.43
C ARG A 123 5.98 -9.28 -8.87
N THR A 124 6.71 -10.38 -8.79
CA THR A 124 6.27 -11.66 -8.22
C THR A 124 7.44 -12.28 -7.47
N PRO A 125 7.22 -13.27 -6.59
CA PRO A 125 8.32 -14.07 -6.06
C PRO A 125 9.22 -14.57 -7.18
N GLU A 126 10.53 -14.65 -6.90
CA GLU A 126 11.50 -15.15 -7.89
C GLU A 126 11.19 -16.61 -8.26
N LYS A 127 10.69 -17.38 -7.28
CA LYS A 127 10.39 -18.80 -7.43
C LYS A 127 8.96 -19.09 -7.00
N VAL A 128 8.19 -19.71 -7.89
CA VAL A 128 6.84 -20.21 -7.62
C VAL A 128 6.78 -21.68 -8.04
N TYR A 129 6.86 -22.58 -7.07
CA TYR A 129 6.66 -24.00 -7.27
C TYR A 129 5.17 -24.31 -7.19
N MET A 130 4.71 -25.18 -8.09
CA MET A 130 3.31 -25.59 -8.17
C MET A 130 3.25 -27.05 -8.60
N LYS A 131 2.06 -27.64 -8.53
CA LYS A 131 1.74 -29.07 -8.66
C LYS A 131 1.72 -29.81 -7.33
N ARG A 132 0.92 -30.87 -7.30
CA ARG A 132 0.80 -31.80 -6.19
C ARG A 132 2.15 -32.46 -5.89
N GLY A 133 2.52 -32.51 -4.62
CA GLY A 133 3.76 -33.11 -4.16
C GLY A 133 5.01 -32.29 -4.49
N CYS A 134 4.88 -31.01 -4.85
CA CYS A 134 6.03 -30.15 -5.11
C CYS A 134 6.75 -29.71 -3.83
N LEU A 135 6.10 -29.78 -2.66
CA LEU A 135 6.66 -29.37 -1.37
C LEU A 135 8.05 -29.96 -1.06
N PRO A 136 8.25 -31.30 -1.05
CA PRO A 136 9.55 -31.88 -0.71
C PRO A 136 10.66 -31.54 -1.72
N VAL A 137 10.29 -31.31 -3.00
CA VAL A 137 11.22 -30.92 -4.07
C VAL A 137 11.68 -29.48 -3.87
N ALA A 138 10.74 -28.56 -3.61
CA ALA A 138 11.05 -27.17 -3.35
C ALA A 138 11.87 -26.98 -2.05
N LEU A 139 11.50 -27.70 -0.97
CA LEU A 139 12.24 -27.63 0.30
C LEU A 139 13.68 -28.14 0.18
N ALA A 140 13.99 -29.05 -0.75
CA ALA A 140 15.36 -29.54 -0.96
C ALA A 140 16.33 -28.39 -1.33
N GLU A 141 15.84 -27.35 -2.00
CA GLU A 141 16.67 -26.20 -2.37
C GLU A 141 17.20 -25.42 -1.17
N LEU A 142 16.54 -25.50 -0.01
CA LEU A 142 17.02 -24.88 1.23
C LEU A 142 18.45 -25.34 1.54
N LYS A 143 18.73 -26.63 1.35
CA LYS A 143 20.05 -27.22 1.56
C LYS A 143 20.90 -27.12 0.31
N ASP A 144 20.37 -27.57 -0.83
CA ASP A 144 21.17 -27.86 -2.02
C ASP A 144 21.59 -26.61 -2.80
N VAL A 145 20.80 -25.53 -2.69
CA VAL A 145 21.01 -24.28 -3.44
C VAL A 145 21.26 -23.10 -2.51
N LEU A 146 20.48 -22.97 -1.44
CA LEU A 146 20.47 -21.79 -0.58
C LEU A 146 21.37 -21.92 0.66
N GLY A 147 21.79 -23.15 1.03
CA GLY A 147 22.68 -23.39 2.16
C GLY A 147 22.13 -22.97 3.54
N ARG A 148 20.80 -22.96 3.70
CA ARG A 148 20.09 -22.59 4.94
C ARG A 148 20.26 -23.65 6.01
N LYS A 149 20.27 -23.23 7.29
CA LYS A 149 20.61 -24.07 8.45
C LYS A 149 19.58 -23.99 9.57
N LYS A 150 18.78 -22.92 9.63
CA LYS A 150 17.83 -22.65 10.72
C LYS A 150 16.49 -22.14 10.18
N ALA A 151 15.48 -22.99 10.21
CA ALA A 151 14.14 -22.66 9.75
C ALA A 151 13.20 -22.29 10.91
N PHE A 152 12.48 -21.17 10.76
CA PHE A 152 11.40 -20.79 11.67
C PHE A 152 10.06 -20.94 10.96
N ILE A 153 9.25 -21.90 11.39
CA ILE A 153 7.95 -22.19 10.77
C ILE A 153 6.87 -21.37 11.49
N VAL A 154 6.03 -20.67 10.74
CA VAL A 154 4.88 -19.91 11.27
C VAL A 154 3.59 -20.54 10.76
N THR A 155 2.68 -20.87 11.67
CA THR A 155 1.39 -21.49 11.34
C THR A 155 0.34 -21.24 12.41
N ASP A 156 -0.87 -21.75 12.20
CA ASP A 156 -1.94 -21.76 13.20
C ASP A 156 -2.00 -23.09 13.97
N ARG A 157 -2.76 -23.07 15.08
CA ARG A 157 -2.88 -24.21 15.98
C ARG A 157 -3.55 -25.41 15.33
N PHE A 158 -4.47 -25.19 14.39
CA PHE A 158 -5.20 -26.25 13.70
C PHE A 158 -4.25 -27.04 12.79
N LEU A 159 -3.47 -26.36 11.96
CA LEU A 159 -2.52 -26.99 11.04
C LEU A 159 -1.41 -27.71 11.80
N TYR A 160 -0.89 -27.10 12.88
CA TYR A 160 0.10 -27.74 13.74
C TYR A 160 -0.43 -29.03 14.38
N SER A 161 -1.62 -28.96 15.01
CA SER A 161 -2.20 -30.10 15.73
C SER A 161 -2.64 -31.24 14.82
N ASN A 162 -3.01 -30.95 13.57
CA ASN A 162 -3.35 -31.95 12.56
C ASN A 162 -2.13 -32.45 11.77
N GLY A 163 -0.91 -32.02 12.11
CA GLY A 163 0.32 -32.56 11.54
C GLY A 163 0.68 -32.03 10.15
N PHE A 164 0.07 -30.95 9.66
CA PHE A 164 0.41 -30.36 8.36
C PHE A 164 1.86 -29.86 8.32
N THR A 165 2.37 -29.35 9.44
CA THR A 165 3.78 -28.94 9.58
C THR A 165 4.74 -30.12 9.52
N LYS A 166 4.27 -31.35 9.80
CA LYS A 166 5.13 -32.54 9.87
C LYS A 166 5.78 -32.86 8.53
N HIS A 167 5.06 -32.63 7.43
CA HIS A 167 5.60 -32.76 6.07
C HIS A 167 6.78 -31.82 5.79
N ILE A 168 6.86 -30.69 6.49
CA ILE A 168 7.96 -29.74 6.43
C ILE A 168 9.05 -30.17 7.42
N THR A 169 8.72 -30.37 8.69
CA THR A 169 9.71 -30.67 9.74
C THR A 169 10.47 -31.96 9.48
N ASP A 170 9.80 -33.03 9.07
CA ASP A 170 10.46 -34.31 8.75
C ASP A 170 11.50 -34.12 7.63
N ARG A 171 11.17 -33.30 6.63
CA ARG A 171 12.07 -33.00 5.51
C ARG A 171 13.25 -32.12 5.94
N LEU A 172 13.02 -31.16 6.83
CA LEU A 172 14.08 -30.34 7.42
C LEU A 172 15.04 -31.19 8.28
N ASP A 173 14.50 -32.14 9.05
CA ASP A 173 15.30 -33.09 9.85
C ASP A 173 16.18 -33.98 8.97
N GLU A 174 15.64 -34.53 7.89
CA GLU A 174 16.41 -35.29 6.89
C GLU A 174 17.55 -34.48 6.27
N MET A 175 17.34 -33.17 6.09
CA MET A 175 18.35 -32.26 5.58
C MET A 175 19.39 -31.84 6.62
N GLY A 176 19.11 -32.05 7.91
CA GLY A 176 19.93 -31.58 9.03
C GLY A 176 19.75 -30.08 9.32
N ILE A 177 18.61 -29.51 8.93
CA ILE A 177 18.26 -28.10 9.19
C ILE A 177 17.56 -28.03 10.54
N THR A 178 18.11 -27.25 11.47
CA THR A 178 17.48 -27.04 12.78
C THR A 178 16.20 -26.23 12.58
N HIS A 179 15.11 -26.62 13.22
CA HIS A 179 13.85 -25.90 13.09
C HIS A 179 13.16 -25.68 14.42
N THR A 180 12.31 -24.66 14.45
CA THR A 180 11.31 -24.45 15.48
C THR A 180 10.01 -24.02 14.80
N THR A 181 8.89 -24.14 15.49
CA THR A 181 7.59 -23.73 14.98
C THR A 181 6.95 -22.74 15.94
N PHE A 182 6.30 -21.71 15.41
CA PHE A 182 5.37 -20.85 16.10
C PHE A 182 3.98 -21.15 15.54
N TRP A 183 3.11 -21.68 16.39
CA TRP A 183 1.79 -22.21 15.99
C TRP A 183 0.61 -21.47 16.62
N ASP A 184 0.86 -20.30 17.23
CA ASP A 184 -0.17 -19.54 17.95
C ASP A 184 -0.67 -18.33 17.16
N VAL A 185 -0.73 -18.47 15.83
CA VAL A 185 -1.40 -17.49 14.97
C VAL A 185 -2.91 -17.71 15.04
N SER A 186 -3.64 -16.68 15.48
CA SER A 186 -5.09 -16.66 15.48
C SER A 186 -5.64 -16.17 14.13
N PRO A 187 -6.90 -16.51 13.78
CA PRO A 187 -7.61 -15.80 12.71
C PRO A 187 -7.60 -14.29 12.96
N ASP A 188 -7.47 -13.50 11.90
CA ASP A 188 -7.29 -12.04 11.99
C ASP A 188 -6.12 -11.65 12.93
N PRO A 189 -4.87 -11.95 12.53
CA PRO A 189 -3.72 -11.90 13.42
C PRO A 189 -3.54 -10.51 14.04
N THR A 190 -3.12 -10.48 15.30
CA THR A 190 -2.91 -9.23 16.04
C THR A 190 -1.45 -8.80 16.06
N LEU A 191 -1.20 -7.52 16.30
CA LEU A 191 0.15 -6.99 16.44
C LEU A 191 0.93 -7.62 17.61
N ALA A 192 0.27 -7.99 18.72
CA ALA A 192 0.95 -8.72 19.80
C ALA A 192 1.42 -10.11 19.36
N CYS A 193 0.58 -10.86 18.62
CA CYS A 193 0.96 -12.16 18.08
C CYS A 193 2.20 -12.05 17.18
N ALA A 194 2.28 -11.02 16.32
CA ALA A 194 3.47 -10.78 15.50
C ALA A 194 4.71 -10.39 16.33
N LYS A 195 4.56 -9.60 17.38
CA LYS A 195 5.67 -9.24 18.30
C LYS A 195 6.20 -10.46 19.05
N GLU A 196 5.32 -11.33 19.53
CA GLU A 196 5.71 -12.58 20.20
C GLU A 196 6.48 -13.52 19.25
N GLY A 197 5.98 -13.69 18.03
CA GLY A 197 6.66 -14.45 16.99
C GLY A 197 8.04 -13.87 16.65
N ALA A 198 8.14 -12.55 16.54
CA ALA A 198 9.41 -11.86 16.27
C ALA A 198 10.44 -12.03 17.41
N GLU A 199 10.02 -11.99 18.67
CA GLU A 199 10.92 -12.24 19.81
C GLU A 199 11.40 -13.70 19.86
N ALA A 200 10.53 -14.64 19.49
CA ALA A 200 10.91 -16.04 19.29
C ALA A 200 11.92 -16.20 18.14
N MET A 201 11.73 -15.51 17.01
CA MET A 201 12.70 -15.47 15.91
C MET A 201 14.03 -14.88 16.36
N LYS A 202 14.03 -13.79 17.11
CA LYS A 202 15.25 -13.15 17.64
C LYS A 202 16.04 -14.08 18.56
N SER A 203 15.35 -14.90 19.35
CA SER A 203 15.98 -15.90 20.21
C SER A 203 16.56 -17.09 19.42
N PHE A 204 15.85 -17.53 18.38
CA PHE A 204 16.24 -18.68 17.57
C PHE A 204 17.30 -18.36 16.50
N VAL A 205 17.26 -17.12 15.98
CA VAL A 205 18.08 -16.57 14.88
C VAL A 205 17.96 -17.41 13.61
N PRO A 206 16.78 -17.48 12.97
CA PRO A 206 16.60 -18.20 11.71
C PRO A 206 17.29 -17.52 10.53
N ASP A 207 17.70 -18.33 9.56
CA ASP A 207 18.15 -17.88 8.23
C ASP A 207 17.10 -18.14 7.14
N VAL A 208 15.99 -18.79 7.49
CA VAL A 208 14.78 -18.92 6.66
C VAL A 208 13.52 -18.93 7.53
N ILE A 209 12.49 -18.22 7.08
CA ILE A 209 11.14 -18.21 7.66
C ILE A 209 10.22 -18.93 6.68
N ILE A 210 9.41 -19.87 7.18
CA ILE A 210 8.47 -20.66 6.40
C ILE A 210 7.07 -20.43 6.95
N ALA A 211 6.25 -19.67 6.22
CA ALA A 211 4.84 -19.48 6.56
C ALA A 211 3.99 -20.57 5.90
N ILE A 212 3.27 -21.37 6.70
CA ILE A 212 2.31 -22.37 6.22
C ILE A 212 0.92 -22.09 6.78
N GLY A 213 -0.03 -21.86 5.88
CA GLY A 213 -1.42 -21.64 6.24
C GLY A 213 -2.20 -20.81 5.23
N GLY A 214 -3.29 -20.21 5.67
CA GLY A 214 -3.99 -19.17 4.91
C GLY A 214 -3.40 -17.77 5.11
N GLY A 215 -4.15 -16.75 4.72
CA GLY A 215 -3.76 -15.35 4.86
C GLY A 215 -3.31 -14.97 6.28
N SER A 216 -4.02 -15.42 7.32
CA SER A 216 -3.64 -15.10 8.71
C SER A 216 -2.21 -15.56 9.06
N ALA A 217 -1.82 -16.78 8.71
CA ALA A 217 -0.48 -17.30 8.99
C ALA A 217 0.60 -16.59 8.15
N MET A 218 0.32 -16.38 6.85
CA MET A 218 1.27 -15.73 5.94
C MET A 218 1.47 -14.24 6.27
N ASP A 219 0.40 -13.53 6.56
CA ASP A 219 0.43 -12.10 6.87
C ASP A 219 1.10 -11.87 8.23
N ALA A 220 0.76 -12.66 9.25
CA ALA A 220 1.44 -12.62 10.54
C ALA A 220 2.94 -12.90 10.39
N ALA A 221 3.32 -13.90 9.60
CA ALA A 221 4.72 -14.24 9.33
C ALA A 221 5.47 -13.11 8.62
N LYS A 222 4.85 -12.42 7.65
CA LYS A 222 5.44 -11.24 6.99
C LYS A 222 5.72 -10.13 8.01
N ILE A 223 4.80 -9.86 8.94
CA ILE A 223 5.03 -8.85 9.99
C ILE A 223 6.09 -9.30 10.99
N MET A 224 6.09 -10.57 11.39
CA MET A 224 7.17 -11.14 12.22
C MET A 224 8.54 -11.00 11.55
N TRP A 225 8.60 -11.21 10.24
CA TRP A 225 9.82 -11.06 9.44
C TRP A 225 10.33 -9.62 9.46
N VAL A 226 9.45 -8.62 9.28
CA VAL A 226 9.82 -7.20 9.40
C VAL A 226 10.40 -6.89 10.77
N LEU A 227 9.71 -7.29 11.83
CA LEU A 227 10.15 -7.02 13.21
C LEU A 227 11.43 -7.78 13.57
N TYR A 228 11.70 -8.91 12.93
CA TYR A 228 12.94 -9.66 13.08
C TYR A 228 14.12 -9.00 12.33
N GLU A 229 13.91 -8.55 11.10
CA GLU A 229 14.91 -7.85 10.28
C GLU A 229 15.23 -6.46 10.85
N HIS A 230 14.20 -5.69 11.20
CA HIS A 230 14.28 -4.28 11.62
C HIS A 230 13.44 -4.06 12.89
N PRO A 231 13.94 -4.45 14.08
CA PRO A 231 13.19 -4.33 15.34
C PRO A 231 12.91 -2.89 15.77
N GLU A 232 13.58 -1.91 15.16
CA GLU A 232 13.36 -0.47 15.35
C GLU A 232 12.21 0.10 14.50
N ALA A 233 11.67 -0.68 13.56
CA ALA A 233 10.60 -0.22 12.68
C ALA A 233 9.31 0.05 13.46
N ASP A 234 8.75 1.25 13.30
CA ASP A 234 7.46 1.59 13.89
C ASP A 234 6.31 1.06 13.03
N PHE A 235 5.43 0.28 13.64
CA PHE A 235 4.29 -0.31 12.97
C PHE A 235 3.30 0.72 12.43
N ILE A 236 3.05 1.80 13.18
CA ILE A 236 2.10 2.84 12.78
C ILE A 236 2.60 3.54 11.52
N ASP A 237 3.91 3.79 11.44
CA ASP A 237 4.51 4.42 10.27
C ASP A 237 4.41 3.53 9.02
N MET A 238 4.56 2.21 9.19
CA MET A 238 4.43 1.23 8.11
C MET A 238 3.00 1.07 7.61
N ALA A 239 2.03 1.20 8.51
CA ALA A 239 0.60 1.14 8.24
C ALA A 239 0.02 2.45 7.68
N MET A 240 0.82 3.51 7.56
CA MET A 240 0.37 4.78 6.97
C MET A 240 -0.10 4.58 5.52
N ARG A 241 -1.25 5.19 5.24
CA ARG A 241 -1.88 5.22 3.92
C ARG A 241 -1.06 6.06 2.94
N PHE A 242 -1.14 5.72 1.66
CA PHE A 242 -0.36 6.38 0.61
C PHE A 242 -1.14 6.49 -0.69
N MET A 243 -0.85 7.54 -1.47
CA MET A 243 -1.47 7.73 -2.79
C MET A 243 -0.73 6.96 -3.91
N ASP A 244 0.57 6.76 -3.77
CA ASP A 244 1.41 5.98 -4.70
C ASP A 244 2.41 5.17 -3.86
N ILE A 245 2.44 3.85 -4.04
CA ILE A 245 3.28 2.92 -3.26
C ILE A 245 4.78 3.26 -3.36
N ARG A 246 5.22 3.98 -4.40
CA ARG A 246 6.63 4.41 -4.53
C ARG A 246 6.91 5.79 -3.94
N LYS A 247 5.87 6.60 -3.68
CA LYS A 247 5.99 7.95 -3.12
C LYS A 247 5.45 8.00 -1.70
N ARG A 248 5.80 6.98 -0.92
CA ARG A 248 5.44 6.87 0.48
C ARG A 248 6.20 7.89 1.31
N VAL A 249 5.57 8.34 2.41
CA VAL A 249 6.24 9.15 3.44
C VAL A 249 7.24 8.30 4.22
N TYR A 250 6.84 7.06 4.54
CA TYR A 250 7.70 6.04 5.14
C TYR A 250 8.25 5.09 4.07
N THR A 251 9.57 4.95 3.99
CA THR A 251 10.22 3.99 3.10
C THR A 251 10.45 2.69 3.86
N PHE A 252 9.93 1.58 3.35
CA PHE A 252 10.21 0.28 3.95
C PHE A 252 11.72 0.00 3.96
N PRO A 253 12.25 -0.53 5.07
CA PRO A 253 13.64 -0.95 5.10
C PRO A 253 13.83 -2.13 4.16
N LYS A 254 15.06 -2.31 3.69
CA LYS A 254 15.39 -3.42 2.80
C LYS A 254 15.26 -4.75 3.54
N MET A 255 14.48 -5.67 2.99
CA MET A 255 14.20 -6.98 3.59
C MET A 255 15.12 -8.08 3.03
N GLY A 256 15.09 -9.26 3.65
CA GLY A 256 15.83 -10.43 3.19
C GLY A 256 17.32 -10.45 3.53
N GLU A 257 17.76 -9.64 4.49
CA GLU A 257 19.18 -9.58 4.90
C GLU A 257 19.53 -10.65 5.94
N LYS A 258 18.64 -10.91 6.91
CA LYS A 258 18.82 -11.95 7.95
C LYS A 258 18.17 -13.27 7.55
N ALA A 259 16.97 -13.25 6.97
CA ALA A 259 16.22 -14.46 6.64
C ALA A 259 15.57 -14.40 5.25
N TYR A 260 15.57 -15.56 4.59
CA TYR A 260 14.78 -15.79 3.38
C TYR A 260 13.33 -16.12 3.75
N PHE A 261 12.34 -15.68 2.97
CA PHE A 261 10.93 -15.87 3.27
C PHE A 261 10.25 -16.81 2.28
N ILE A 262 9.67 -17.90 2.79
CA ILE A 262 8.93 -18.89 2.01
C ILE A 262 7.47 -18.90 2.44
N ALA A 263 6.56 -18.84 1.48
CA ALA A 263 5.12 -18.94 1.71
C ALA A 263 4.54 -20.23 1.11
N ILE A 264 3.76 -20.95 1.92
CA ILE A 264 3.15 -22.24 1.59
C ILE A 264 1.65 -22.15 1.88
N PRO A 265 0.82 -21.77 0.91
CA PRO A 265 -0.61 -21.63 1.13
C PRO A 265 -1.25 -23.00 1.38
N THR A 266 -2.17 -23.05 2.34
CA THR A 266 -3.09 -24.19 2.56
C THR A 266 -4.54 -23.82 2.27
N THR A 267 -4.78 -22.58 1.84
CA THR A 267 -6.09 -22.04 1.42
C THR A 267 -6.05 -21.58 -0.03
N SER A 268 -7.11 -21.80 -0.79
CA SER A 268 -7.21 -21.37 -2.19
C SER A 268 -8.06 -20.09 -2.28
N GLY A 269 -7.54 -18.97 -1.78
CA GLY A 269 -8.23 -17.68 -1.86
C GLY A 269 -7.30 -16.47 -1.80
N THR A 270 -6.50 -16.39 -0.74
CA THR A 270 -5.82 -15.16 -0.33
C THR A 270 -4.74 -14.68 -1.30
N GLY A 271 -4.03 -15.57 -1.98
CA GLY A 271 -2.89 -15.21 -2.85
C GLY A 271 -1.71 -14.54 -2.13
N SER A 272 -1.72 -14.46 -0.79
CA SER A 272 -0.70 -13.79 0.03
C SER A 272 0.71 -14.33 -0.23
N GLU A 273 0.84 -15.58 -0.69
CA GLU A 273 2.11 -16.19 -1.07
C GLU A 273 2.82 -15.50 -2.24
N VAL A 274 2.12 -14.69 -3.04
CA VAL A 274 2.67 -13.96 -4.20
C VAL A 274 2.41 -12.45 -4.14
N THR A 275 1.96 -11.92 -3.00
CA THR A 275 1.58 -10.51 -2.89
C THR A 275 2.41 -9.76 -1.85
N PRO A 276 2.57 -8.43 -2.02
CA PRO A 276 3.22 -7.55 -1.05
C PRO A 276 2.34 -7.17 0.16
N PHE A 277 1.14 -7.77 0.28
CA PHE A 277 0.17 -7.38 1.30
C PHE A 277 0.33 -8.21 2.56
N ALA A 278 0.08 -7.57 3.71
CA ALA A 278 -0.10 -8.24 4.99
C ALA A 278 -1.14 -7.46 5.81
N VAL A 279 -2.19 -8.12 6.28
CA VAL A 279 -3.21 -7.52 7.13
C VAL A 279 -2.99 -7.93 8.58
N ILE A 280 -2.96 -6.95 9.48
CA ILE A 280 -2.85 -7.21 10.91
C ILE A 280 -3.78 -6.27 11.69
N THR A 281 -4.35 -6.78 12.77
CA THR A 281 -5.28 -6.06 13.62
C THR A 281 -4.53 -5.41 14.77
N ASP A 282 -4.76 -4.11 14.99
CA ASP A 282 -4.39 -3.47 16.24
C ASP A 282 -5.46 -3.77 17.28
N GLU A 283 -5.12 -4.63 18.23
CA GLU A 283 -6.01 -5.05 19.32
C GLU A 283 -6.40 -3.92 20.29
N ALA A 284 -5.66 -2.81 20.32
CA ALA A 284 -6.04 -1.64 21.14
C ALA A 284 -7.17 -0.81 20.51
N THR A 285 -7.20 -0.72 19.18
CA THR A 285 -8.17 0.10 18.44
C THR A 285 -9.23 -0.72 17.70
N GLY A 286 -9.01 -2.02 17.52
CA GLY A 286 -9.82 -2.93 16.71
C GLY A 286 -9.62 -2.74 15.19
N VAL A 287 -8.76 -1.81 14.77
CA VAL A 287 -8.56 -1.46 13.36
C VAL A 287 -7.67 -2.48 12.67
N LYS A 288 -8.13 -2.99 11.51
CA LYS A 288 -7.31 -3.79 10.60
C LYS A 288 -6.48 -2.87 9.70
N TYR A 289 -5.16 -2.98 9.79
CA TYR A 289 -4.22 -2.24 8.97
C TYR A 289 -3.67 -3.12 7.84
N PRO A 290 -4.01 -2.83 6.57
CA PRO A 290 -3.34 -3.45 5.43
C PRO A 290 -1.98 -2.78 5.20
N LEU A 291 -0.89 -3.54 5.37
CA LEU A 291 0.44 -3.16 4.95
C LEU A 291 0.66 -3.64 3.51
N ALA A 292 1.37 -2.85 2.71
CA ALA A 292 1.48 -3.08 1.28
C ALA A 292 2.84 -2.62 0.75
N ASP A 293 3.85 -3.46 0.79
CA ASP A 293 5.17 -3.12 0.24
C ASP A 293 5.85 -4.35 -0.39
N TYR A 294 6.53 -4.17 -1.52
CA TYR A 294 7.19 -5.27 -2.22
C TYR A 294 8.39 -5.84 -1.49
N GLU A 295 8.88 -5.13 -0.47
CA GLU A 295 9.83 -5.71 0.50
C GLU A 295 9.20 -6.84 1.34
N LEU A 296 7.87 -6.94 1.41
CA LEU A 296 7.14 -8.04 2.07
C LEU A 296 6.80 -9.20 1.13
N LEU A 297 7.17 -9.10 -0.15
CA LEU A 297 6.91 -10.14 -1.14
C LEU A 297 7.70 -11.40 -0.76
N PRO A 298 7.07 -12.58 -0.66
CA PRO A 298 7.81 -13.81 -0.41
C PRO A 298 8.90 -14.03 -1.46
N ASP A 299 10.06 -14.52 -1.04
CA ASP A 299 11.13 -14.83 -1.98
C ASP A 299 10.80 -16.10 -2.79
N MET A 300 10.11 -17.05 -2.15
CA MET A 300 9.63 -18.30 -2.74
C MET A 300 8.20 -18.62 -2.31
N ALA A 301 7.35 -18.98 -3.27
CA ALA A 301 6.03 -19.54 -3.04
C ALA A 301 5.99 -21.03 -3.40
N ILE A 302 5.39 -21.87 -2.56
CA ILE A 302 5.24 -23.31 -2.79
C ILE A 302 3.75 -23.67 -2.73
N VAL A 303 3.12 -23.74 -3.90
CA VAL A 303 1.68 -24.00 -4.08
C VAL A 303 1.44 -25.50 -4.28
N ASP A 304 1.48 -26.24 -3.18
CA ASP A 304 1.21 -27.69 -3.18
C ASP A 304 -0.27 -27.97 -2.87
N ALA A 305 -1.02 -28.40 -3.88
CA ALA A 305 -2.44 -28.67 -3.74
C ALA A 305 -2.76 -29.86 -2.82
N ASP A 306 -1.80 -30.73 -2.50
CA ASP A 306 -2.02 -31.80 -1.51
C ASP A 306 -2.34 -31.22 -0.11
N LEU A 307 -1.85 -30.02 0.21
CA LEU A 307 -2.15 -29.31 1.46
C LEU A 307 -3.55 -28.66 1.49
N MET A 308 -4.30 -28.74 0.38
CA MET A 308 -5.59 -28.06 0.20
C MET A 308 -6.76 -29.04 0.02
N MET A 309 -6.49 -30.35 -0.02
CA MET A 309 -7.48 -31.38 -0.36
C MET A 309 -8.65 -31.42 0.64
N ASP A 310 -8.33 -31.34 1.92
CA ASP A 310 -9.27 -31.53 3.04
C ASP A 310 -9.90 -30.22 3.55
N GLN A 311 -9.75 -29.11 2.82
CA GLN A 311 -10.42 -27.86 3.17
C GLN A 311 -11.95 -28.08 3.29
N PRO A 312 -12.61 -27.61 4.37
CA PRO A 312 -14.05 -27.76 4.50
C PRO A 312 -14.79 -26.96 3.41
N LYS A 313 -16.04 -27.37 3.12
CA LYS A 313 -16.89 -26.70 2.11
C LYS A 313 -17.02 -25.19 2.35
N SER A 314 -17.17 -24.77 3.61
CA SER A 314 -17.28 -23.35 3.99
C SER A 314 -16.02 -22.53 3.66
N LEU A 315 -14.84 -23.09 3.90
CA LEU A 315 -13.58 -22.44 3.54
C LEU A 315 -13.39 -22.42 2.02
N THR A 316 -13.74 -23.53 1.35
CA THR A 316 -13.65 -23.65 -0.11
C THR A 316 -14.52 -22.61 -0.83
N SER A 317 -15.75 -22.39 -0.35
CA SER A 317 -16.65 -21.39 -0.93
C SER A 317 -16.15 -19.98 -0.66
N ALA A 318 -15.84 -19.64 0.59
CA ALA A 318 -15.36 -18.32 0.96
C ALA A 318 -14.07 -17.96 0.21
N SER A 319 -13.04 -18.81 0.28
CA SER A 319 -11.74 -18.55 -0.35
C SER A 319 -11.83 -18.56 -1.87
N GLY A 320 -12.67 -19.41 -2.46
CA GLY A 320 -12.85 -19.45 -3.91
C GLY A 320 -13.49 -18.18 -4.47
N ILE A 321 -14.50 -17.63 -3.78
CA ILE A 321 -15.11 -16.36 -4.17
C ILE A 321 -14.17 -15.18 -3.89
N ASP A 322 -13.36 -15.25 -2.84
CA ASP A 322 -12.30 -14.28 -2.58
C ASP A 322 -11.33 -14.16 -3.76
N ALA A 323 -10.80 -15.30 -4.24
CA ALA A 323 -9.96 -15.34 -5.44
C ALA A 323 -10.66 -14.81 -6.70
N LEU A 324 -11.99 -15.00 -6.81
CA LEU A 324 -12.76 -14.45 -7.92
C LEU A 324 -12.81 -12.92 -7.85
N THR A 325 -13.11 -12.39 -6.67
CA THR A 325 -13.14 -10.95 -6.40
C THR A 325 -11.77 -10.33 -6.66
N HIS A 326 -10.68 -10.95 -6.18
CA HIS A 326 -9.31 -10.53 -6.48
C HIS A 326 -9.09 -10.34 -7.98
N ALA A 327 -9.44 -11.35 -8.78
CA ALA A 327 -9.22 -11.30 -10.22
C ALA A 327 -10.14 -10.29 -10.93
N ILE A 328 -11.41 -10.20 -10.53
CA ILE A 328 -12.36 -9.22 -11.11
C ILE A 328 -11.90 -7.80 -10.81
N GLU A 329 -11.59 -7.47 -9.56
CA GLU A 329 -11.15 -6.13 -9.18
C GLU A 329 -9.80 -5.77 -9.79
N ALA A 330 -8.83 -6.69 -9.82
CA ALA A 330 -7.55 -6.48 -10.48
C ALA A 330 -7.71 -6.21 -11.98
N TYR A 331 -8.66 -6.88 -12.66
CA TYR A 331 -8.91 -6.67 -14.08
C TYR A 331 -9.50 -5.29 -14.37
N VAL A 332 -10.38 -4.76 -13.51
CA VAL A 332 -11.05 -3.45 -13.73
C VAL A 332 -10.37 -2.28 -13.02
N SER A 333 -9.34 -2.56 -12.21
CA SER A 333 -8.54 -1.55 -11.52
C SER A 333 -8.00 -0.49 -12.47
N MET A 334 -7.88 0.74 -11.99
CA MET A 334 -7.20 1.79 -12.77
C MET A 334 -5.69 1.56 -12.91
N MET A 335 -5.12 0.63 -12.15
CA MET A 335 -3.73 0.17 -12.26
C MET A 335 -3.56 -1.12 -13.08
N ALA A 336 -4.63 -1.62 -13.71
CA ALA A 336 -4.56 -2.77 -14.60
C ALA A 336 -3.60 -2.54 -15.79
N THR A 337 -2.95 -3.62 -16.23
CA THR A 337 -1.99 -3.63 -17.34
C THR A 337 -2.14 -4.91 -18.16
N ASP A 338 -1.61 -4.93 -19.38
CA ASP A 338 -1.60 -6.14 -20.22
C ASP A 338 -0.96 -7.36 -19.52
N TYR A 339 0.00 -7.13 -18.61
CA TYR A 339 0.66 -8.18 -17.82
C TYR A 339 -0.28 -8.80 -16.78
N THR A 340 -1.11 -7.99 -16.12
CA THR A 340 -2.04 -8.43 -15.07
C THR A 340 -3.35 -8.97 -15.66
N ASP A 341 -3.78 -8.44 -16.80
CA ASP A 341 -5.06 -8.73 -17.44
C ASP A 341 -5.19 -10.20 -17.85
N GLY A 342 -4.14 -10.75 -18.47
CA GLY A 342 -4.12 -12.15 -18.87
C GLY A 342 -4.19 -13.11 -17.68
N LEU A 343 -3.56 -12.75 -16.56
CA LEU A 343 -3.58 -13.53 -15.33
C LEU A 343 -4.97 -13.49 -14.69
N ALA A 344 -5.54 -12.30 -14.52
CA ALA A 344 -6.87 -12.11 -13.97
C ALA A 344 -7.94 -12.87 -14.76
N LEU A 345 -7.98 -12.74 -16.10
CA LEU A 345 -8.92 -13.48 -16.94
C LEU A 345 -8.72 -15.00 -16.84
N LYS A 346 -7.48 -15.46 -16.75
CA LYS A 346 -7.19 -16.90 -16.60
C LYS A 346 -7.71 -17.43 -15.26
N ALA A 347 -7.48 -16.69 -14.17
CA ALA A 347 -8.01 -17.02 -12.85
C ALA A 347 -9.55 -17.06 -12.86
N ILE A 348 -10.21 -16.02 -13.39
CA ILE A 348 -11.68 -15.96 -13.47
C ILE A 348 -12.24 -17.20 -14.18
N LYS A 349 -11.73 -17.55 -15.36
CA LYS A 349 -12.18 -18.76 -16.10
C LYS A 349 -12.01 -20.03 -15.30
N MET A 350 -10.85 -20.20 -14.65
CA MET A 350 -10.57 -21.38 -13.83
C MET A 350 -11.51 -21.47 -12.63
N ILE A 351 -11.80 -20.36 -11.97
CA ILE A 351 -12.68 -20.34 -10.80
C ILE A 351 -14.11 -20.71 -11.20
N PHE A 352 -14.66 -20.12 -12.28
CA PHE A 352 -15.98 -20.50 -12.78
C PHE A 352 -16.10 -21.99 -13.15
N GLU A 353 -15.03 -22.58 -13.70
CA GLU A 353 -15.02 -23.99 -14.11
C GLU A 353 -14.83 -24.96 -12.92
N TYR A 354 -13.95 -24.63 -11.98
CA TYR A 354 -13.46 -25.60 -10.99
C TYR A 354 -13.97 -25.36 -9.57
N LEU A 355 -14.39 -24.14 -9.20
CA LEU A 355 -14.87 -23.86 -7.83
C LEU A 355 -16.12 -24.69 -7.46
N PRO A 356 -17.17 -24.79 -8.28
CA PRO A 356 -18.33 -25.63 -7.96
C PRO A 356 -17.96 -27.10 -7.73
N ARG A 357 -16.99 -27.60 -8.51
CA ARG A 357 -16.51 -28.98 -8.42
C ARG A 357 -15.70 -29.21 -7.15
N ALA A 358 -14.78 -28.29 -6.83
CA ALA A 358 -13.99 -28.34 -5.61
C ALA A 358 -14.88 -28.25 -4.37
N TYR A 359 -15.92 -27.42 -4.40
CA TYR A 359 -16.91 -27.32 -3.33
C TYR A 359 -17.72 -28.60 -3.17
N GLU A 360 -18.23 -29.17 -4.27
CA GLU A 360 -19.13 -30.32 -4.19
C GLU A 360 -18.41 -31.63 -3.88
N HIS A 361 -17.26 -31.88 -4.52
CA HIS A 361 -16.55 -33.15 -4.46
C HIS A 361 -15.30 -33.12 -3.57
N GLY A 362 -14.78 -31.94 -3.20
CA GLY A 362 -13.62 -31.82 -2.31
C GLY A 362 -12.43 -32.66 -2.76
N ALA A 363 -11.84 -33.43 -1.83
CA ALA A 363 -10.73 -34.33 -2.09
C ALA A 363 -11.03 -35.43 -3.14
N ALA A 364 -12.30 -35.74 -3.42
CA ALA A 364 -12.68 -36.69 -4.46
C ALA A 364 -12.52 -36.12 -5.89
N ASP A 365 -12.34 -34.80 -6.04
CA ASP A 365 -11.94 -34.15 -7.29
C ASP A 365 -10.62 -33.37 -7.11
N PRO A 366 -9.47 -34.09 -7.04
CA PRO A 366 -8.17 -33.47 -6.80
C PRO A 366 -7.76 -32.51 -7.93
N LYS A 367 -8.29 -32.70 -9.15
CA LYS A 367 -8.05 -31.77 -10.27
C LYS A 367 -8.69 -30.42 -9.99
N ALA A 368 -9.92 -30.39 -9.48
CA ALA A 368 -10.58 -29.14 -9.13
C ALA A 368 -9.87 -28.41 -7.99
N ARG A 369 -9.40 -29.14 -6.97
CA ARG A 369 -8.56 -28.59 -5.88
C ARG A 369 -7.27 -27.96 -6.40
N GLU A 370 -6.52 -28.69 -7.22
CA GLU A 370 -5.29 -28.18 -7.83
C GLU A 370 -5.54 -26.93 -8.68
N LYS A 371 -6.63 -26.94 -9.47
CA LYS A 371 -6.99 -25.79 -10.32
C LYS A 371 -7.42 -24.58 -9.51
N MET A 372 -8.07 -24.75 -8.37
CA MET A 372 -8.39 -23.65 -7.46
C MET A 372 -7.15 -23.09 -6.75
N ALA A 373 -6.20 -23.95 -6.37
CA ALA A 373 -4.90 -23.52 -5.85
C ALA A 373 -4.17 -22.63 -6.87
N ASP A 374 -4.01 -23.14 -8.10
CA ASP A 374 -3.41 -22.39 -9.21
C ASP A 374 -4.16 -21.07 -9.47
N ALA A 375 -5.49 -21.09 -9.51
CA ALA A 375 -6.29 -19.90 -9.83
C ALA A 375 -6.16 -18.81 -8.77
N SER A 376 -6.12 -19.18 -7.49
CA SER A 376 -5.94 -18.25 -6.37
C SER A 376 -4.58 -17.56 -6.44
N THR A 377 -3.50 -18.32 -6.69
CA THR A 377 -2.16 -17.75 -6.85
C THR A 377 -2.05 -16.87 -8.10
N ILE A 378 -2.66 -17.28 -9.22
CA ILE A 378 -2.68 -16.47 -10.45
C ILE A 378 -3.42 -15.14 -10.23
N ALA A 379 -4.55 -15.16 -9.52
CA ALA A 379 -5.24 -13.95 -9.10
C ALA A 379 -4.33 -13.10 -8.20
N GLY A 380 -3.63 -13.73 -7.26
CA GLY A 380 -2.56 -13.17 -6.45
C GLY A 380 -1.55 -12.36 -7.24
N MET A 381 -0.96 -12.94 -8.28
CA MET A 381 0.01 -12.25 -9.14
C MET A 381 -0.58 -11.05 -9.88
N ALA A 382 -1.87 -11.10 -10.24
CA ALA A 382 -2.56 -9.99 -10.87
C ALA A 382 -2.76 -8.83 -9.87
N PHE A 383 -3.43 -9.09 -8.74
CA PHE A 383 -3.76 -8.05 -7.76
C PHE A 383 -2.54 -7.58 -6.95
N ALA A 384 -1.48 -8.38 -6.87
CA ALA A 384 -0.19 -7.94 -6.35
C ALA A 384 0.37 -6.74 -7.10
N ASN A 385 -0.05 -6.49 -8.35
CA ASN A 385 0.48 -5.42 -9.21
C ASN A 385 -0.59 -4.42 -9.66
N ALA A 386 -1.82 -4.89 -9.90
CA ALA A 386 -2.97 -4.05 -10.23
C ALA A 386 -3.75 -3.59 -8.99
N PHE A 387 -3.37 -4.05 -7.79
CA PHE A 387 -4.12 -3.86 -6.54
C PHE A 387 -5.56 -4.37 -6.67
N LEU A 388 -6.46 -3.86 -5.83
CA LEU A 388 -7.83 -4.30 -5.70
C LEU A 388 -8.78 -3.12 -5.95
N GLY A 389 -9.99 -3.19 -5.40
CA GLY A 389 -10.95 -2.10 -5.44
C GLY A 389 -11.75 -2.00 -4.15
N ILE A 390 -12.90 -1.33 -4.26
CA ILE A 390 -13.74 -1.00 -3.10
C ILE A 390 -14.45 -2.22 -2.49
N CYS A 391 -14.57 -3.34 -3.22
CA CYS A 391 -15.17 -4.56 -2.64
C CYS A 391 -14.36 -5.01 -1.43
N HIS A 392 -13.03 -5.07 -1.57
CA HIS A 392 -12.14 -5.39 -0.46
C HIS A 392 -12.17 -4.36 0.65
N SER A 393 -12.15 -3.07 0.31
CA SER A 393 -12.24 -1.99 1.30
C SER A 393 -13.47 -2.13 2.19
N MET A 394 -14.62 -2.42 1.58
CA MET A 394 -15.86 -2.66 2.30
C MET A 394 -15.84 -4.01 3.04
N ALA A 395 -15.37 -5.08 2.41
CA ALA A 395 -15.29 -6.40 3.02
C ALA A 395 -14.38 -6.45 4.26
N HIS A 396 -13.28 -5.67 4.28
CA HIS A 396 -12.42 -5.53 5.45
C HIS A 396 -13.19 -5.02 6.67
N LYS A 397 -14.01 -3.97 6.49
CA LYS A 397 -14.75 -3.36 7.61
C LYS A 397 -15.96 -4.21 7.98
N LEU A 398 -16.71 -4.72 7.01
CA LEU A 398 -17.79 -5.67 7.25
C LEU A 398 -17.32 -6.90 8.06
N GLY A 399 -16.17 -7.47 7.69
CA GLY A 399 -15.55 -8.58 8.43
C GLY A 399 -15.05 -8.19 9.82
N ALA A 400 -14.46 -6.99 9.98
CA ALA A 400 -13.95 -6.53 11.27
C ALA A 400 -15.07 -6.24 12.29
N PHE A 401 -16.13 -5.55 11.86
CA PHE A 401 -17.24 -5.15 12.74
C PHE A 401 -18.20 -6.29 13.08
N HIS A 402 -18.39 -7.25 12.16
CA HIS A 402 -19.40 -8.30 12.32
C HIS A 402 -18.84 -9.72 12.29
N HIS A 403 -17.51 -9.87 12.31
CA HIS A 403 -16.81 -11.16 12.33
C HIS A 403 -17.19 -12.10 11.18
N LEU A 404 -17.57 -11.54 10.02
CA LEU A 404 -17.79 -12.32 8.81
C LEU A 404 -16.46 -12.77 8.20
N PRO A 405 -16.33 -14.03 7.75
CA PRO A 405 -15.17 -14.46 7.00
C PRO A 405 -14.94 -13.59 5.76
N HIS A 406 -13.69 -13.21 5.48
CA HIS A 406 -13.34 -12.24 4.44
C HIS A 406 -13.97 -12.56 3.07
N GLY A 407 -13.81 -13.80 2.59
CA GLY A 407 -14.37 -14.21 1.31
C GLY A 407 -15.91 -14.20 1.26
N VAL A 408 -16.59 -14.37 2.40
CA VAL A 408 -18.05 -14.21 2.50
C VAL A 408 -18.44 -12.74 2.40
N ALA A 409 -17.73 -11.85 3.09
CA ALA A 409 -17.95 -10.41 2.98
C ALA A 409 -17.75 -9.91 1.55
N ASN A 410 -16.67 -10.34 0.87
CA ASN A 410 -16.44 -10.08 -0.55
C ASN A 410 -17.61 -10.60 -1.43
N ALA A 411 -18.07 -11.83 -1.19
CA ALA A 411 -19.15 -12.43 -1.96
C ALA A 411 -20.48 -11.66 -1.85
N LEU A 412 -20.76 -11.08 -0.68
CA LEU A 412 -21.97 -10.29 -0.42
C LEU A 412 -21.96 -8.93 -1.12
N LEU A 413 -20.77 -8.40 -1.45
CA LEU A 413 -20.59 -7.05 -1.97
C LEU A 413 -20.28 -7.00 -3.48
N ILE A 414 -19.60 -8.02 -4.01
CA ILE A 414 -19.01 -7.94 -5.35
C ILE A 414 -20.02 -7.66 -6.48
N THR A 415 -21.23 -8.20 -6.41
CA THR A 415 -22.23 -7.98 -7.47
C THR A 415 -22.82 -6.57 -7.45
N GLU A 416 -22.91 -5.95 -6.28
CA GLU A 416 -23.28 -4.54 -6.16
C GLU A 416 -22.14 -3.63 -6.62
N VAL A 417 -20.89 -3.96 -6.23
CA VAL A 417 -19.70 -3.21 -6.64
C VAL A 417 -19.49 -3.23 -8.15
N ILE A 418 -19.73 -4.38 -8.81
CA ILE A 418 -19.67 -4.48 -10.29
C ILE A 418 -20.62 -3.48 -10.94
N ARG A 419 -21.88 -3.40 -10.48
CA ARG A 419 -22.86 -2.45 -11.01
C ARG A 419 -22.47 -1.00 -10.70
N TYR A 420 -22.00 -0.73 -9.49
CA TYR A 420 -21.54 0.59 -9.07
C TYR A 420 -20.39 1.10 -9.94
N ASN A 421 -19.38 0.26 -10.18
CA ASN A 421 -18.21 0.61 -10.96
C ASN A 421 -18.52 0.78 -12.45
N ALA A 422 -19.52 0.06 -12.97
CA ALA A 422 -19.90 0.09 -14.38
C ALA A 422 -20.59 1.40 -14.84
N ALA A 423 -20.80 2.38 -13.96
CA ALA A 423 -21.35 3.68 -14.37
C ALA A 423 -20.45 4.36 -15.43
N GLU A 424 -21.00 4.65 -16.61
CA GLU A 424 -20.27 5.31 -17.71
C GLU A 424 -19.83 6.74 -17.38
N ALA A 425 -20.67 7.46 -16.61
CA ALA A 425 -20.42 8.82 -16.17
C ALA A 425 -20.47 8.90 -14.63
N PRO A 426 -19.46 8.37 -13.92
CA PRO A 426 -19.45 8.37 -12.47
C PRO A 426 -19.24 9.80 -11.92
N ALA A 427 -19.76 10.08 -10.73
CA ALA A 427 -19.58 11.37 -10.06
C ALA A 427 -18.09 11.74 -9.85
N LYS A 428 -17.26 10.72 -9.66
CA LYS A 428 -15.80 10.80 -9.58
C LYS A 428 -15.19 9.60 -10.29
N MET A 429 -14.11 9.81 -11.03
CA MET A 429 -13.34 8.74 -11.68
C MET A 429 -12.06 8.43 -10.91
N GLY A 430 -11.51 7.24 -11.12
CA GLY A 430 -10.16 6.89 -10.68
C GLY A 430 -9.14 7.90 -11.20
N THR A 431 -8.25 8.38 -10.32
CA THR A 431 -7.31 9.47 -10.64
C THR A 431 -5.92 8.91 -10.93
N PHE A 432 -5.73 8.32 -12.12
CA PHE A 432 -4.43 7.77 -12.51
C PHE A 432 -4.08 8.06 -13.98
N PRO A 433 -2.84 8.44 -14.33
CA PRO A 433 -2.53 8.96 -15.66
C PRO A 433 -2.71 8.01 -16.84
N GLN A 434 -2.77 6.69 -16.65
CA GLN A 434 -3.12 5.73 -17.73
C GLN A 434 -4.64 5.49 -17.83
N TYR A 435 -5.39 5.81 -16.78
CA TYR A 435 -6.84 5.70 -16.75
C TYR A 435 -7.44 6.98 -17.33
N ASP A 436 -7.60 6.98 -18.64
CA ASP A 436 -7.93 8.15 -19.44
C ASP A 436 -9.41 8.52 -19.38
N HIS A 437 -10.31 7.54 -19.27
CA HIS A 437 -11.75 7.72 -19.08
C HIS A 437 -12.36 6.50 -18.35
N PRO A 438 -13.60 6.63 -17.80
CA PRO A 438 -14.31 5.50 -17.21
C PRO A 438 -14.55 4.39 -18.24
N ARG A 439 -13.90 3.23 -18.06
CA ARG A 439 -14.00 2.07 -18.97
C ARG A 439 -14.39 0.76 -18.27
N ALA A 440 -14.80 0.83 -17.01
CA ALA A 440 -15.12 -0.36 -16.21
C ALA A 440 -16.26 -1.21 -16.82
N MET A 441 -17.29 -0.58 -17.40
CA MET A 441 -18.37 -1.28 -18.12
C MET A 441 -17.83 -2.19 -19.24
N GLU A 442 -16.99 -1.63 -20.12
CA GLU A 442 -16.36 -2.38 -21.21
C GLU A 442 -15.51 -3.53 -20.65
N ARG A 443 -14.71 -3.26 -19.62
CA ARG A 443 -13.84 -4.30 -19.02
C ARG A 443 -14.63 -5.41 -18.33
N TYR A 444 -15.78 -5.12 -17.71
CA TYR A 444 -16.67 -6.17 -17.22
C TYR A 444 -17.32 -6.95 -18.37
N ALA A 445 -17.67 -6.30 -19.48
CA ALA A 445 -18.17 -6.98 -20.67
C ALA A 445 -17.12 -7.91 -21.30
N GLU A 446 -15.84 -7.54 -21.29
CA GLU A 446 -14.73 -8.41 -21.70
C GLU A 446 -14.60 -9.66 -20.81
N ILE A 447 -14.80 -9.52 -19.50
CA ILE A 447 -14.87 -10.68 -18.59
C ILE A 447 -16.03 -11.60 -18.99
N ALA A 448 -17.19 -11.04 -19.30
CA ALA A 448 -18.36 -11.80 -19.74
C ALA A 448 -18.07 -12.56 -21.05
N ASP A 449 -17.45 -11.90 -22.03
CA ASP A 449 -17.03 -12.50 -23.30
C ASP A 449 -16.00 -13.61 -23.08
N ALA A 450 -15.04 -13.39 -22.18
CA ALA A 450 -14.01 -14.36 -21.85
C ALA A 450 -14.59 -15.64 -21.22
N LEU A 451 -15.71 -15.53 -20.50
CA LEU A 451 -16.50 -16.63 -19.94
C LEU A 451 -17.49 -17.25 -20.95
N GLY A 452 -17.63 -16.67 -22.14
CA GLY A 452 -18.58 -17.14 -23.15
C GLY A 452 -20.04 -16.81 -22.80
N LEU A 453 -20.28 -15.80 -21.98
CA LEU A 453 -21.63 -15.32 -21.66
C LEU A 453 -22.19 -14.55 -22.86
N THR A 454 -23.43 -14.83 -23.24
CA THR A 454 -24.09 -14.16 -24.36
C THR A 454 -24.43 -12.71 -24.02
N GLY A 455 -24.57 -11.84 -25.02
CA GLY A 455 -25.05 -10.47 -24.87
C GLY A 455 -24.73 -9.64 -26.11
N THR A 456 -25.62 -8.74 -26.51
CA THR A 456 -25.44 -7.89 -27.69
C THR A 456 -24.83 -6.53 -27.36
N THR A 457 -25.10 -6.02 -26.16
CA THR A 457 -24.53 -4.77 -25.64
C THR A 457 -23.67 -5.01 -24.39
N ASN A 458 -22.86 -4.02 -24.02
CA ASN A 458 -22.03 -4.11 -22.82
C ASN A 458 -22.88 -4.20 -21.54
N GLU A 459 -24.03 -3.53 -21.50
CA GLU A 459 -24.97 -3.58 -20.37
C GLU A 459 -25.58 -4.98 -20.21
N GLU A 460 -25.99 -5.60 -21.32
CA GLU A 460 -26.49 -6.98 -21.29
C GLU A 460 -25.41 -7.96 -20.81
N LYS A 461 -24.17 -7.78 -21.29
CA LYS A 461 -23.03 -8.59 -20.87
C LYS A 461 -22.70 -8.40 -19.39
N LEU A 462 -22.75 -7.16 -18.89
CA LEU A 462 -22.57 -6.83 -17.48
C LEU A 462 -23.61 -7.57 -16.61
N GLU A 463 -24.89 -7.44 -16.91
CA GLU A 463 -25.95 -8.09 -16.11
C GLU A 463 -25.87 -9.62 -16.22
N ASN A 464 -25.44 -10.16 -17.36
CA ASN A 464 -25.20 -11.59 -17.51
C ASN A 464 -23.98 -12.06 -16.69
N LEU A 465 -22.91 -11.26 -16.59
CA LEU A 465 -21.79 -11.51 -15.68
C LEU A 465 -22.26 -11.48 -14.23
N VAL A 466 -23.02 -10.46 -13.82
CA VAL A 466 -23.54 -10.37 -12.46
C VAL A 466 -24.41 -11.59 -12.11
N ARG A 467 -25.31 -11.99 -13.02
CA ARG A 467 -26.11 -13.21 -12.85
C ARG A 467 -25.24 -14.46 -12.71
N ALA A 468 -24.20 -14.60 -13.54
CA ALA A 468 -23.29 -15.74 -13.46
C ALA A 468 -22.54 -15.79 -12.11
N VAL A 469 -22.12 -14.63 -11.58
CA VAL A 469 -21.51 -14.53 -10.24
C VAL A 469 -22.51 -14.91 -9.14
N ASP A 470 -23.74 -14.41 -9.20
CA ASP A 470 -24.80 -14.79 -8.23
C ASP A 470 -25.13 -16.28 -8.27
N GLU A 471 -25.25 -16.88 -9.47
CA GLU A 471 -25.45 -18.32 -9.65
C GLU A 471 -24.27 -19.14 -9.10
N LEU A 472 -23.04 -18.67 -9.29
CA LEU A 472 -21.85 -19.30 -8.75
C LEU A 472 -21.86 -19.27 -7.22
N LYS A 473 -22.15 -18.10 -6.61
CA LYS A 473 -22.28 -17.94 -5.16
C LYS A 473 -23.32 -18.90 -4.58
N GLU A 474 -24.48 -19.01 -5.20
CA GLU A 474 -25.54 -19.94 -4.79
C GLU A 474 -25.09 -21.40 -4.88
N LYS A 475 -24.43 -21.79 -5.99
CA LYS A 475 -23.89 -23.16 -6.17
C LYS A 475 -22.87 -23.57 -5.10
N VAL A 476 -22.15 -22.60 -4.52
CA VAL A 476 -21.19 -22.86 -3.44
C VAL A 476 -21.71 -22.46 -2.06
N GLY A 477 -23.03 -22.31 -1.92
CA GLY A 477 -23.70 -22.17 -0.62
C GLY A 477 -23.48 -20.83 0.08
N ILE A 478 -23.14 -19.76 -0.66
CA ILE A 478 -23.13 -18.40 -0.12
C ILE A 478 -24.57 -17.89 -0.04
N LYS A 479 -24.98 -17.42 1.15
CA LYS A 479 -26.29 -16.79 1.35
C LYS A 479 -26.36 -15.43 0.66
N LYS A 480 -27.58 -14.96 0.37
CA LYS A 480 -27.82 -13.83 -0.54
C LYS A 480 -27.51 -12.47 0.06
N THR A 481 -27.77 -12.30 1.36
CA THR A 481 -27.67 -10.99 2.03
C THR A 481 -26.84 -11.04 3.31
N ILE A 482 -26.38 -9.87 3.77
CA ILE A 482 -25.69 -9.74 5.07
C ILE A 482 -26.62 -10.19 6.21
N ARG A 483 -27.91 -9.83 6.15
CA ARG A 483 -28.94 -10.23 7.13
C ARG A 483 -29.03 -11.75 7.30
N ASP A 484 -28.88 -12.52 6.22
CA ASP A 484 -28.98 -13.98 6.26
C ASP A 484 -27.86 -14.66 7.08
N TYR A 485 -26.79 -13.93 7.42
CA TYR A 485 -25.71 -14.40 8.29
C TYR A 485 -25.93 -14.08 9.78
N GLY A 486 -27.08 -13.55 10.17
CA GLY A 486 -27.48 -13.38 11.56
C GLY A 486 -27.06 -12.05 12.19
N ILE A 487 -26.63 -11.09 11.38
CA ILE A 487 -26.38 -9.71 11.83
C ILE A 487 -27.73 -9.00 11.92
N THR A 488 -28.02 -8.40 13.08
CA THR A 488 -29.27 -7.68 13.28
C THR A 488 -29.25 -6.33 12.57
N GLU A 489 -30.44 -5.81 12.26
CA GLU A 489 -30.55 -4.53 11.56
C GLU A 489 -30.09 -3.37 12.42
N GLU A 490 -30.38 -3.43 13.71
CA GLU A 490 -29.93 -2.44 14.70
C GLU A 490 -28.40 -2.39 14.76
N ASP A 491 -27.73 -3.54 14.91
CA ASP A 491 -26.26 -3.60 14.99
C ASP A 491 -25.60 -3.15 13.68
N PHE A 492 -26.19 -3.51 12.53
CA PHE A 492 -25.70 -3.12 11.22
C PHE A 492 -25.81 -1.61 10.99
N LEU A 493 -26.99 -1.02 11.22
CA LEU A 493 -27.21 0.41 11.05
C LEU A 493 -26.37 1.23 12.03
N ALA A 494 -26.15 0.74 13.25
CA ALA A 494 -25.31 1.41 14.25
C ALA A 494 -23.83 1.51 13.84
N SER A 495 -23.33 0.60 13.01
CA SER A 495 -21.92 0.56 12.56
C SER A 495 -21.72 1.03 11.11
N LEU A 496 -22.80 1.25 10.36
CA LEU A 496 -22.79 1.59 8.94
C LEU A 496 -21.93 2.82 8.61
N ASP A 497 -22.04 3.86 9.43
CA ASP A 497 -21.35 5.13 9.21
C ASP A 497 -19.84 4.99 9.35
N ASP A 498 -19.39 4.37 10.43
CA ASP A 498 -17.98 4.08 10.68
C ASP A 498 -17.42 3.11 9.63
N MET A 499 -18.17 2.07 9.27
CA MET A 499 -17.77 1.14 8.21
C MET A 499 -17.58 1.84 6.86
N ALA A 500 -18.45 2.80 6.51
CA ALA A 500 -18.36 3.51 5.24
C ALA A 500 -17.19 4.50 5.20
N GLU A 501 -16.96 5.24 6.28
CA GLU A 501 -15.81 6.15 6.39
C GLU A 501 -14.49 5.36 6.35
N GLN A 502 -14.38 4.29 7.15
CA GLN A 502 -13.19 3.46 7.17
C GLN A 502 -12.94 2.71 5.84
N ALA A 503 -13.99 2.32 5.12
CA ALA A 503 -13.85 1.72 3.79
C ALA A 503 -13.39 2.74 2.74
N PHE A 504 -13.89 3.98 2.79
CA PHE A 504 -13.36 5.07 1.95
C PHE A 504 -11.86 5.29 2.22
N ASP A 505 -11.49 5.25 3.50
CA ASP A 505 -10.13 5.45 3.97
C ASP A 505 -9.18 4.27 3.70
N ASP A 506 -9.69 3.10 3.29
CA ASP A 506 -8.89 1.90 3.06
C ASP A 506 -8.00 2.02 1.81
N GLN A 507 -6.80 1.44 1.86
CA GLN A 507 -5.80 1.52 0.80
C GLN A 507 -6.27 0.88 -0.52
N CYS A 508 -7.17 -0.12 -0.46
CA CYS A 508 -7.74 -0.77 -1.64
C CYS A 508 -8.66 0.16 -2.45
N THR A 509 -9.28 1.16 -1.81
CA THR A 509 -10.17 2.13 -2.49
C THR A 509 -9.41 3.00 -3.48
N GLY A 510 -8.14 3.27 -3.15
CA GLY A 510 -7.26 4.13 -3.93
C GLY A 510 -6.92 3.62 -5.33
N THR A 511 -7.30 2.40 -5.71
CA THR A 511 -7.10 1.81 -7.05
C THR A 511 -8.40 1.47 -7.79
N ASN A 512 -9.55 1.76 -7.19
CA ASN A 512 -10.85 1.50 -7.79
C ASN A 512 -11.12 2.43 -9.00
N PRO A 513 -11.72 1.93 -10.11
CA PRO A 513 -11.98 2.73 -11.31
C PRO A 513 -12.95 3.91 -11.09
N ARG A 514 -13.78 3.83 -10.04
CA ARG A 514 -14.67 4.90 -9.59
C ARG A 514 -14.27 5.31 -8.18
N TYR A 515 -13.83 6.55 -7.98
CA TYR A 515 -13.46 7.01 -6.64
C TYR A 515 -14.73 7.25 -5.82
N PRO A 516 -14.99 6.49 -4.75
CA PRO A 516 -16.31 6.50 -4.14
C PRO A 516 -16.57 7.70 -3.25
N LEU A 517 -17.84 8.09 -3.12
CA LEU A 517 -18.28 8.94 -2.01
C LEU A 517 -18.71 8.07 -0.82
N ILE A 518 -18.50 8.54 0.41
CA ILE A 518 -18.93 7.82 1.62
C ILE A 518 -20.43 7.47 1.56
N SER A 519 -21.26 8.40 1.08
CA SER A 519 -22.71 8.17 0.89
C SER A 519 -23.03 7.03 -0.08
N GLU A 520 -22.22 6.85 -1.13
CA GLU A 520 -22.40 5.76 -2.10
C GLU A 520 -21.98 4.41 -1.50
N ILE A 521 -20.92 4.39 -0.68
CA ILE A 521 -20.51 3.20 0.08
C ILE A 521 -21.61 2.77 1.03
N LYS A 522 -22.20 3.71 1.81
CA LYS A 522 -23.35 3.42 2.68
C LYS A 522 -24.50 2.80 1.91
N GLN A 523 -24.82 3.34 0.73
CA GLN A 523 -25.89 2.80 -0.10
C GLN A 523 -25.61 1.37 -0.58
N MET A 524 -24.37 1.07 -0.99
CA MET A 524 -24.00 -0.30 -1.39
C MET A 524 -24.10 -1.28 -0.22
N TYR A 525 -23.72 -0.88 0.99
CA TYR A 525 -23.90 -1.67 2.20
C TYR A 525 -25.38 -1.97 2.48
N LEU A 526 -26.25 -0.96 2.43
CA LEU A 526 -27.69 -1.13 2.59
C LEU A 526 -28.26 -2.09 1.53
N ASN A 527 -27.85 -1.94 0.27
CA ASN A 527 -28.26 -2.81 -0.82
C ASN A 527 -27.82 -4.27 -0.58
N ALA A 528 -26.61 -4.50 -0.06
CA ALA A 528 -26.11 -5.82 0.30
C ALA A 528 -26.79 -6.41 1.56
N TYR A 529 -27.25 -5.56 2.48
CA TYR A 529 -27.95 -5.97 3.70
C TYR A 529 -29.39 -6.41 3.45
N TYR A 530 -30.16 -5.62 2.69
CA TYR A 530 -31.56 -5.92 2.38
C TYR A 530 -31.74 -6.78 1.12
N GLY A 531 -30.76 -6.78 0.22
CA GLY A 531 -30.90 -7.29 -1.14
C GLY A 531 -31.41 -6.22 -2.11
N ILE A 532 -30.93 -6.29 -3.36
CA ILE A 532 -31.24 -5.31 -4.40
C ILE A 532 -32.75 -5.30 -4.69
N GLY A 533 -33.36 -4.10 -4.62
CA GLY A 533 -34.79 -3.87 -4.87
C GLY A 533 -35.69 -3.82 -3.63
N GLN A 534 -35.17 -4.12 -2.43
CA GLN A 534 -35.92 -4.00 -1.17
C GLN A 534 -35.58 -2.75 -0.34
N ALA A 535 -34.49 -2.05 -0.66
CA ALA A 535 -34.01 -0.89 0.11
C ALA A 535 -34.82 0.42 -0.08
N LYS A 536 -35.82 0.45 -0.97
CA LYS A 536 -36.50 1.71 -1.37
C LYS A 536 -37.76 2.10 -0.57
N THR A 537 -38.13 1.39 0.49
CA THR A 537 -39.46 1.59 1.12
C THR A 537 -39.53 2.40 2.41
N GLU A 538 -38.42 2.80 3.06
CA GLU A 538 -38.57 3.33 4.44
C GLU A 538 -37.98 4.72 4.74
N GLU A 539 -37.30 5.42 3.83
CA GLU A 539 -36.73 6.76 4.14
C GLU A 539 -37.39 7.99 3.49
N THR A 540 -38.41 7.87 2.64
CA THR A 540 -39.13 9.05 2.12
C THR A 540 -40.34 9.41 2.98
N GLY A 541 -40.13 9.51 4.29
CA GLY A 541 -41.14 9.77 5.31
C GLY A 541 -40.81 10.96 6.21
N ALA A 542 -39.96 11.90 5.78
CA ALA A 542 -39.80 13.18 6.46
C ALA A 542 -39.17 14.22 5.50
N GLU A 543 -39.72 15.42 5.53
CA GLU A 543 -39.20 16.67 4.94
C GLU A 543 -39.46 16.90 3.45
N ASP A 544 -40.68 17.33 3.14
CA ASP A 544 -40.95 18.24 2.02
C ASP A 544 -42.06 19.24 2.41
N GLU A 545 -41.81 20.03 3.46
CA GLU A 545 -42.58 21.24 3.79
C GLU A 545 -41.62 22.31 4.33
N ASP A 546 -40.94 23.03 3.44
CA ASP A 546 -40.80 24.50 3.52
C ASP A 546 -39.76 25.02 2.51
N ALA A 547 -40.23 25.32 1.29
CA ALA A 547 -39.57 26.27 0.40
C ALA A 547 -40.61 27.24 -0.16
N LYS A 548 -41.23 28.02 0.74
CA LYS A 548 -41.97 29.23 0.36
C LYS A 548 -40.99 30.31 -0.08
N THR A 549 -40.96 30.54 -1.39
CA THR A 549 -40.97 31.87 -2.04
C THR A 549 -40.53 33.07 -1.20
N VAL A 550 -39.41 33.71 -1.56
CA VAL A 550 -39.29 35.17 -1.48
C VAL A 550 -38.51 35.69 -2.73
N PRO A 551 -39.04 36.69 -3.46
CA PRO A 551 -38.46 37.19 -4.70
C PRO A 551 -37.59 38.44 -4.50
N ALA A 552 -36.53 38.57 -5.30
CA ALA A 552 -36.13 39.76 -6.09
C ALA A 552 -34.88 39.41 -6.91
#